data_AF-A0AAW2LR15-F1
#
_entry.id   AF-A0AAW2LR15-F1
#
_cell.length_a   1.000
_cell.length_b   1.000
_cell.length_c   1.000
_cell.angle_alpha   90.00
_cell.angle_beta   90.00
_cell.angle_gamma   90.00
#
_symmetry.space_group_name_H-M   'P 1'
#
loop_
_entity.id
_entity.type
_entity.pdbx_description
1 polymer ?
#
loop_
_entity_poly.entity_id
_entity_poly.type
_entity_poly.pdbx_seq_one_letter_code
_entity_poly.pdbx_strand_id
1 'polypeptide(L)'
;MYGKLVLVYDGERLLGEVELQHQGGGVWGEEIKEIRISHYSPPSERCPPLAVLHTINSTGICFKLESTAKNVDSPLSLLHATCLRDNKTAVAIIGEGEIHLVAMHSRKYEGQHPCFWGFNVASSLYNSCLALLNLRCLGIVFDLDETLIVANTMRSFEDRIDSLQRKINSESDPQRVSSMLAEVKRYQDDKNILKQYAESDQVIDNGKVIRSQSEVVLALSDNHQTIVRPLIRLQDRNIILTRINPLIRDTSVLVRLRPAWEDLKSYLTAKGRKRFEVFVCTMAERDYALEMWRLLDPESNLINPRDLLDRIVCVKSGSRKSLFNVFQDGNCHPKMALVIDDRLKVWDEKDQPRVHVVPAFAPYFAPQAEANNSIPVLCLARNVACNVRGGFFKEYDESLIQRISGVAFEDDTKDMPSPPDVSNYLFPEDDTSASIGNKDAIGFDGMADAEVERRLKEIPRENLLRLNQPLPDSHSFSSKSSSSEKLYQISQI
;
A
#
# COMPACT_ATOMS: atom_id res chain seq x y z
N MET A 1 11.70 -22.47 35.04
CA MET A 1 11.09 -23.29 33.97
C MET A 1 12.21 -24.09 33.35
N TYR A 2 12.08 -25.40 33.24
CA TYR A 2 13.06 -26.22 32.52
C TYR A 2 12.92 -25.92 31.02
N GLY A 3 13.99 -25.51 30.34
CA GLY A 3 13.94 -25.30 28.90
C GLY A 3 13.78 -26.62 28.16
N LYS A 4 13.16 -26.55 26.99
CA LYS A 4 12.88 -27.72 26.16
C LYS A 4 14.04 -27.94 25.19
N LEU A 5 14.51 -29.18 25.05
CA LEU A 5 15.54 -29.51 24.08
C LEU A 5 14.97 -29.57 22.66
N VAL A 6 15.67 -28.92 21.73
CA VAL A 6 15.31 -28.80 20.32
C VAL A 6 16.55 -29.08 19.46
N LEU A 7 16.38 -29.79 18.36
CA LEU A 7 17.47 -30.09 17.42
C LEU A 7 17.51 -29.03 16.30
N VAL A 8 18.69 -28.53 15.97
CA VAL A 8 18.89 -27.56 14.88
C VAL A 8 19.57 -28.24 13.69
N TYR A 9 19.03 -28.06 12.50
CA TYR A 9 19.54 -28.64 11.25
C TYR A 9 19.86 -27.57 10.21
N ASP A 10 20.80 -27.85 9.32
CA ASP A 10 21.02 -27.16 8.04
C ASP A 10 20.67 -28.14 6.91
N GLY A 11 19.49 -27.96 6.30
CA GLY A 11 18.87 -29.00 5.48
C GLY A 11 18.66 -30.31 6.28
N GLU A 12 19.38 -31.37 5.89
CA GLU A 12 19.38 -32.67 6.59
C GLU A 12 20.54 -32.85 7.57
N ARG A 13 21.48 -31.90 7.63
CA ARG A 13 22.66 -32.00 8.50
C ARG A 13 22.32 -31.50 9.90
N LEU A 14 22.41 -32.38 10.90
CA LEU A 14 22.30 -31.98 12.31
C LEU A 14 23.46 -31.05 12.69
N LEU A 15 23.13 -29.87 13.20
CA LEU A 15 24.11 -28.89 13.68
C LEU A 15 24.39 -29.02 15.18
N GLY A 16 23.36 -29.35 15.97
CA GLY A 16 23.46 -29.51 17.41
C GLY A 16 22.12 -29.48 18.13
N GLU A 17 22.18 -29.60 19.45
CA GLU A 17 21.04 -29.50 20.36
C GLU A 17 21.08 -28.17 21.11
N VAL A 18 19.91 -27.54 21.26
CA VAL A 18 19.73 -26.27 21.97
C VAL A 18 18.62 -26.39 23.01
N GLU A 19 18.79 -25.69 24.12
CA GLU A 19 17.74 -25.44 25.09
C GLU A 19 16.90 -24.24 24.63
N LEU A 20 15.62 -24.48 24.39
CA LEU A 20 14.63 -23.48 24.00
C LEU A 20 13.91 -22.95 25.24
N GLN A 21 13.96 -21.63 25.40
CA GLN A 21 13.23 -20.89 26.43
C GLN A 21 12.20 -19.98 25.75
N HIS A 22 10.91 -20.30 25.90
CA HIS A 22 9.84 -19.47 25.36
C HIS A 22 9.83 -18.10 26.03
N GLN A 23 9.61 -17.07 25.21
CA GLN A 23 9.30 -15.73 25.67
C GLN A 23 7.81 -15.49 25.38
N GLY A 24 7.11 -14.80 26.28
CA GLY A 24 5.63 -14.71 26.30
C GLY A 24 4.96 -14.01 25.11
N GLY A 25 5.62 -13.88 23.95
CA GLY A 25 5.20 -13.11 22.79
C GLY A 25 4.46 -13.87 21.68
N GLY A 26 4.31 -15.20 21.74
CA GLY A 26 3.66 -15.95 20.65
C GLY A 26 2.80 -17.13 21.11
N VAL A 27 1.60 -17.25 20.53
CA VAL A 27 0.74 -18.44 20.65
C VAL A 27 1.30 -19.51 19.71
N TRP A 28 2.25 -20.30 20.21
CA TRP A 28 2.71 -21.50 19.52
C TRP A 28 1.84 -22.67 19.98
N GLY A 29 0.96 -23.15 19.08
CA GLY A 29 0.11 -24.31 19.30
C GLY A 29 0.84 -25.65 19.13
N GLU A 30 2.06 -25.63 18.62
CA GLU A 30 2.87 -26.83 18.40
C GLU A 30 4.16 -26.81 19.22
N GLU A 31 4.43 -27.95 19.82
CA GLU A 31 5.70 -28.26 20.45
C GLU A 31 6.82 -28.29 19.39
N ILE A 32 7.54 -27.18 19.19
CA ILE A 32 8.75 -27.19 18.34
C ILE A 32 9.69 -28.28 18.85
N LYS A 33 10.02 -29.26 17.99
CA LYS A 33 10.96 -30.35 18.28
C LYS A 33 12.26 -30.20 17.50
N GLU A 34 12.18 -29.59 16.33
CA GLU A 34 13.32 -29.31 15.47
C GLU A 34 13.18 -27.96 14.77
N ILE A 35 14.31 -27.33 14.46
CA ILE A 35 14.41 -26.12 13.67
C ILE A 35 15.31 -26.43 12.47
N ARG A 36 14.78 -26.29 11.26
CA ARG A 36 15.53 -26.53 10.02
C ARG A 36 15.86 -25.20 9.35
N ILE A 37 17.13 -24.86 9.35
CA ILE A 37 17.64 -23.69 8.64
C ILE A 37 17.51 -23.94 7.15
N SER A 38 16.87 -22.99 6.49
CA SER A 38 16.60 -23.00 5.05
C SER A 38 17.62 -22.15 4.29
N HIS A 39 17.96 -20.98 4.82
CA HIS A 39 18.89 -20.03 4.21
C HIS A 39 19.38 -19.00 5.24
N TYR A 40 20.30 -18.14 4.82
CA TYR A 40 20.68 -16.94 5.58
C TYR A 40 19.98 -15.71 5.04
N SER A 41 19.59 -14.80 5.91
CA SER A 41 19.06 -13.50 5.48
C SER A 41 20.12 -12.67 4.74
N PRO A 42 19.73 -11.69 3.91
CA PRO A 42 20.66 -10.74 3.33
C PRO A 42 21.43 -9.97 4.41
N PRO A 43 22.73 -9.68 4.19
CA PRO A 43 23.53 -8.89 5.13
C PRO A 43 23.26 -7.39 4.98
N SER A 44 23.63 -6.62 6.00
CA SER A 44 23.76 -5.16 5.91
C SER A 44 24.91 -4.64 6.77
N GLU A 45 25.66 -3.68 6.23
CA GLU A 45 26.69 -2.94 6.96
C GLU A 45 26.11 -1.84 7.86
N ARG A 46 24.85 -1.45 7.61
CA ARG A 46 24.20 -0.32 8.28
C ARG A 46 23.14 -0.74 9.29
N CYS A 47 22.42 -1.81 8.99
CA CYS A 47 21.23 -2.24 9.71
C CYS A 47 21.46 -3.65 10.26
N PRO A 48 21.98 -3.79 11.51
CA PRO A 48 22.14 -5.08 12.14
C PRO A 48 20.81 -5.83 12.21
N PRO A 49 20.78 -7.16 12.05
CA PRO A 49 19.53 -7.92 12.02
C PRO A 49 18.63 -7.70 13.24
N LEU A 50 19.23 -7.56 14.43
CA LEU A 50 18.48 -7.26 15.65
C LEU A 50 17.71 -5.94 15.54
N ALA A 51 18.29 -4.89 14.96
CA ALA A 51 17.63 -3.60 14.78
C ALA A 51 16.50 -3.64 13.75
N VAL A 52 16.70 -4.39 12.68
CA VAL A 52 15.66 -4.62 11.67
C VAL A 52 14.48 -5.35 12.30
N LEU A 53 14.72 -6.51 12.91
CA LEU A 53 13.67 -7.34 13.51
C LEU A 53 12.96 -6.64 14.67
N HIS A 54 13.68 -5.89 15.49
CA HIS A 54 13.07 -5.08 16.56
C HIS A 54 12.15 -4.00 16.01
N THR A 55 12.49 -3.42 14.85
CA THR A 55 11.66 -2.39 14.19
C THR A 55 10.36 -2.97 13.63
N ILE A 56 10.43 -4.16 13.04
CA ILE A 56 9.31 -4.75 12.26
C ILE A 56 8.52 -5.81 13.02
N ASN A 57 8.99 -6.29 14.17
CA ASN A 57 8.27 -7.28 14.94
C ASN A 57 7.49 -6.63 16.09
N SER A 58 6.16 -6.70 16.04
CA SER A 58 5.26 -6.20 17.08
C SER A 58 5.10 -7.16 18.27
N THR A 59 5.48 -8.43 18.12
CA THR A 59 5.32 -9.49 19.12
C THR A 59 6.55 -9.68 20.01
N GLY A 60 7.68 -9.05 19.65
CA GLY A 60 8.95 -9.19 20.35
C GLY A 60 9.61 -10.54 20.13
N ILE A 61 10.54 -10.91 21.03
CA ILE A 61 11.23 -12.19 20.95
C ILE A 61 10.23 -13.32 21.21
N CYS A 62 10.20 -14.34 20.35
CA CYS A 62 9.35 -15.51 20.52
C CYS A 62 10.00 -16.54 21.48
N PHE A 63 11.30 -16.73 21.36
CA PHE A 63 12.07 -17.64 22.20
C PHE A 63 13.57 -17.29 22.19
N LYS A 64 14.29 -17.81 23.17
CA LYS A 64 15.75 -17.79 23.25
C LYS A 64 16.27 -19.22 23.09
N LEU A 65 17.35 -19.40 22.34
CA LEU A 65 18.04 -20.68 22.17
C LEU A 65 19.45 -20.59 22.76
N GLU A 66 19.82 -21.58 23.56
CA GLU A 66 21.15 -21.70 24.15
C GLU A 66 21.72 -23.10 23.83
N SER A 67 22.94 -23.17 23.29
CA SER A 67 23.59 -24.45 23.01
C SER A 67 23.81 -25.26 24.28
N THR A 68 23.47 -26.55 24.26
CA THR A 68 23.80 -27.48 25.35
C THR A 68 25.25 -27.98 25.27
N ALA A 69 25.85 -27.89 24.09
CA ALA A 69 27.22 -28.32 23.84
C ALA A 69 28.23 -27.28 24.33
N LYS A 70 29.24 -27.74 25.09
CA LYS A 70 30.38 -26.94 25.57
C LYS A 70 31.54 -26.87 24.56
N ASN A 71 31.39 -27.47 23.38
CA ASN A 71 32.44 -27.55 22.37
C ASN A 71 32.41 -26.31 21.47
N VAL A 72 33.50 -25.54 21.49
CA VAL A 72 33.65 -24.28 20.73
C VAL A 72 33.68 -24.52 19.21
N ASP A 73 34.08 -25.71 18.75
CA ASP A 73 34.21 -26.05 17.31
C ASP A 73 33.00 -26.84 16.75
N SER A 74 31.82 -26.71 17.37
CA SER A 74 30.61 -27.38 16.88
C SER A 74 30.08 -26.77 15.56
N PRO A 75 29.35 -27.52 14.72
CA PRO A 75 28.68 -26.93 13.55
C PRO A 75 27.72 -25.79 13.92
N LEU A 76 27.10 -25.85 15.10
CA LEU A 76 26.27 -24.78 15.64
C LEU A 76 27.09 -23.52 15.98
N SER A 77 28.31 -23.69 16.49
CA SER A 77 29.25 -22.58 16.70
C SER A 77 29.66 -21.91 15.40
N LEU A 78 29.85 -22.68 14.33
CA LEU A 78 30.14 -22.13 13.00
C LEU A 78 28.94 -21.33 12.43
N LEU A 79 27.71 -21.82 12.62
CA LEU A 79 26.49 -21.10 12.26
C LEU A 79 26.42 -19.75 12.99
N HIS A 80 26.57 -19.78 14.32
CA HIS A 80 26.53 -18.59 15.17
C HIS A 80 27.60 -17.55 14.79
N ALA A 81 28.85 -17.99 14.66
CA ALA A 81 29.96 -17.13 14.27
C ALA A 81 29.77 -16.53 12.86
N THR A 82 29.17 -17.28 11.94
CA THR A 82 28.86 -16.79 10.59
C THR A 82 27.78 -15.72 10.61
N CYS A 83 26.70 -15.93 11.37
CA CYS A 83 25.65 -14.93 11.54
C CYS A 83 26.18 -13.62 12.14
N LEU A 84 27.03 -13.69 13.17
CA LEU A 84 27.66 -12.52 13.78
C LEU A 84 28.59 -11.79 12.80
N ARG A 85 29.52 -12.52 12.19
CA ARG A 85 30.54 -11.93 11.30
C ARG A 85 29.93 -11.27 10.08
N ASP A 86 28.91 -11.90 9.49
CA ASP A 86 28.33 -11.46 8.24
C ASP A 86 27.10 -10.54 8.43
N ASN A 87 26.70 -10.23 9.68
CA ASN A 87 25.45 -9.51 10.00
C ASN A 87 24.21 -10.15 9.35
N LYS A 88 24.06 -11.47 9.53
CA LYS A 88 22.94 -12.25 9.00
C LYS A 88 22.19 -12.96 10.11
N THR A 89 21.01 -13.44 9.77
CA THR A 89 20.24 -14.39 10.58
C THR A 89 20.23 -15.74 9.89
N ALA A 90 20.12 -16.81 10.67
CA ALA A 90 19.78 -18.12 10.15
C ALA A 90 18.25 -18.23 10.11
N VAL A 91 17.68 -18.53 8.94
CA VAL A 91 16.23 -18.46 8.71
C VAL A 91 15.64 -19.85 8.59
N ALA A 92 14.61 -20.14 9.37
CA ALA A 92 13.80 -21.35 9.26
C ALA A 92 12.38 -20.98 8.83
N ILE A 93 11.80 -21.76 7.92
CA ILE A 93 10.43 -21.55 7.43
C ILE A 93 9.50 -22.42 8.29
N ILE A 94 8.52 -21.80 8.96
CA ILE A 94 7.51 -22.52 9.74
C ILE A 94 6.12 -21.99 9.37
N GLY A 95 5.30 -22.86 8.78
CA GLY A 95 3.99 -22.47 8.26
C GLY A 95 4.12 -21.45 7.13
N GLU A 96 3.41 -20.33 7.24
CA GLU A 96 3.45 -19.20 6.29
C GLU A 96 4.44 -18.09 6.69
N GLY A 97 5.18 -18.28 7.80
CA GLY A 97 6.11 -17.30 8.35
C GLY A 97 7.58 -17.74 8.34
N GLU A 98 8.44 -16.81 8.70
CA GLU A 98 9.89 -16.98 8.82
C GLU A 98 10.30 -16.80 10.28
N ILE A 99 11.03 -17.79 10.81
CA ILE A 99 11.80 -17.64 12.04
C ILE A 99 13.19 -17.14 11.66
N HIS A 100 13.54 -15.98 12.19
CA HIS A 100 14.90 -15.48 12.16
C HIS A 100 15.61 -15.76 13.48
N LEU A 101 16.70 -16.54 13.42
CA LEU A 101 17.62 -16.72 14.53
C LEU A 101 18.72 -15.67 14.45
N VAL A 102 18.62 -14.68 15.33
CA VAL A 102 19.65 -13.64 15.50
C VAL A 102 20.70 -14.17 16.46
N ALA A 103 21.95 -14.29 15.99
CA ALA A 103 23.06 -14.66 16.85
C ALA A 103 23.35 -13.53 17.85
N MET A 104 23.44 -13.87 19.14
CA MET A 104 23.64 -12.92 20.23
C MET A 104 24.97 -13.17 20.93
N HIS A 105 25.61 -12.11 21.42
CA HIS A 105 26.71 -12.24 22.38
C HIS A 105 26.13 -12.51 23.78
N SER A 106 26.78 -13.39 24.54
CA SER A 106 26.44 -13.65 25.94
C SER A 106 27.50 -13.06 26.86
N ARG A 107 27.06 -12.33 27.89
CA ARG A 107 27.96 -11.83 28.94
C ARG A 107 28.42 -12.95 29.86
N LYS A 108 27.61 -13.99 30.04
CA LYS A 108 27.94 -15.14 30.89
C LYS A 108 29.05 -16.02 30.31
N TYR A 109 29.14 -16.12 28.99
CA TYR A 109 30.02 -17.06 28.30
C TYR A 109 31.09 -16.40 27.43
N GLU A 110 31.30 -15.09 27.58
CA GLU A 110 32.30 -14.30 26.82
C GLU A 110 32.24 -14.55 25.30
N GLY A 111 31.04 -14.77 24.76
CA GLY A 111 30.81 -15.04 23.33
C GLY A 111 31.21 -16.43 22.82
N GLN A 112 31.64 -17.35 23.68
CA GLN A 112 32.12 -18.68 23.27
C GLN A 112 30.99 -19.72 23.12
N HIS A 113 29.79 -19.41 23.60
CA HIS A 113 28.64 -20.32 23.55
C HIS A 113 27.60 -19.80 22.53
N PRO A 114 27.14 -20.64 21.59
CA PRO A 114 26.11 -20.26 20.64
C PRO A 114 24.79 -19.96 21.33
N CYS A 115 24.34 -18.72 21.20
CA CYS A 115 23.07 -18.26 21.74
C CYS A 115 22.31 -17.45 20.67
N PHE A 116 21.00 -17.67 20.56
CA PHE A 116 20.17 -17.00 19.56
C PHE A 116 18.90 -16.42 20.17
N TRP A 117 18.46 -15.28 19.64
CA TRP A 117 17.09 -14.80 19.81
C TRP A 117 16.27 -15.16 18.57
N GLY A 118 15.11 -15.77 18.79
CA GLY A 118 14.18 -16.15 17.73
C GLY A 118 13.08 -15.12 17.55
N PHE A 119 12.93 -14.61 16.33
CA PHE A 119 11.86 -13.71 15.92
C PHE A 119 10.98 -14.40 14.88
N ASN A 120 9.66 -14.28 15.02
CA ASN A 120 8.71 -14.72 14.01
C ASN A 120 8.21 -13.50 13.23
N VAL A 121 8.39 -13.52 11.91
CA VAL A 121 7.92 -12.46 11.02
C VAL A 121 7.21 -13.07 9.81
N ALA A 122 6.33 -12.30 9.18
CA ALA A 122 5.73 -12.70 7.92
C ALA A 122 6.82 -12.87 6.85
N SER A 123 6.61 -13.83 5.95
CA SER A 123 7.53 -14.11 4.84
C SER A 123 7.89 -12.84 4.07
N SER A 124 9.15 -12.70 3.68
CA SER A 124 9.72 -11.56 2.94
C SER A 124 9.78 -10.22 3.68
N LEU A 125 9.13 -10.07 4.85
CA LEU A 125 9.05 -8.80 5.56
C LEU A 125 10.43 -8.28 5.98
N TYR A 126 11.30 -9.17 6.47
CA TYR A 126 12.67 -8.81 6.81
C TYR A 126 13.42 -8.22 5.60
N ASN A 127 13.35 -8.89 4.44
CA ASN A 127 14.07 -8.49 3.24
C ASN A 127 13.58 -7.13 2.71
N SER A 128 12.26 -6.96 2.62
CA SER A 128 11.64 -5.73 2.15
C SER A 128 11.97 -4.55 3.07
N CYS A 129 11.81 -4.71 4.38
CA CYS A 129 12.11 -3.66 5.35
C CYS A 129 13.60 -3.37 5.46
N LEU A 130 14.48 -4.37 5.32
CA LEU A 130 15.92 -4.16 5.26
C LEU A 130 16.30 -3.28 4.06
N ALA A 131 15.72 -3.54 2.88
CA ALA A 131 15.95 -2.71 1.70
C ALA A 131 15.51 -1.26 1.93
N LEU A 132 14.32 -1.06 2.51
CA LEU A 132 13.80 0.27 2.87
C LEU A 132 14.71 1.01 3.85
N LEU A 133 15.12 0.35 4.94
CA LEU A 133 16.01 0.92 5.96
C LEU A 133 17.38 1.30 5.39
N ASN A 134 17.98 0.42 4.58
CA ASN A 134 19.27 0.70 3.92
C ASN A 134 19.20 1.95 3.03
N LEU A 135 18.12 2.08 2.26
CA LEU A 135 17.89 3.19 1.33
C LEU A 135 17.42 4.49 2.02
N ARG A 136 17.10 4.44 3.32
CA ARG A 136 16.42 5.53 4.03
C ARG A 136 15.11 5.92 3.36
N CYS A 137 14.38 4.87 3.03
CA CYS A 137 13.09 4.88 2.36
C CYS A 137 12.01 4.39 3.33
N LEU A 138 10.82 4.99 3.27
CA LEU A 138 9.64 4.56 4.02
C LEU A 138 8.51 4.21 3.05
N GLY A 139 7.46 3.54 3.51
CA GLY A 139 6.23 3.41 2.74
C GLY A 139 5.42 4.72 2.75
N ILE A 140 4.76 5.04 1.64
CA ILE A 140 3.69 6.04 1.62
C ILE A 140 2.47 5.50 0.89
N VAL A 141 1.30 5.63 1.50
CA VAL A 141 0.03 5.16 0.95
C VAL A 141 -0.86 6.36 0.66
N PHE A 142 -1.33 6.47 -0.57
CA PHE A 142 -2.26 7.51 -0.97
C PHE A 142 -3.67 6.97 -1.13
N ASP A 143 -4.64 7.72 -0.65
CA ASP A 143 -5.96 7.71 -1.26
C ASP A 143 -5.99 8.55 -2.56
N LEU A 144 -7.01 8.36 -3.39
CA LEU A 144 -7.15 9.03 -4.69
C LEU A 144 -8.20 10.16 -4.66
N ASP A 145 -9.47 9.79 -4.63
CA ASP A 145 -10.60 10.72 -4.77
C ASP A 145 -10.73 11.62 -3.55
N GLU A 146 -10.93 12.91 -3.78
CA GLU A 146 -11.00 13.95 -2.73
C GLU A 146 -9.69 14.08 -1.92
N THR A 147 -8.68 13.24 -2.17
CA THR A 147 -7.33 13.37 -1.61
C THR A 147 -6.36 14.00 -2.62
N LEU A 148 -6.14 13.37 -3.77
CA LEU A 148 -5.21 13.80 -4.82
C LEU A 148 -5.92 14.33 -6.06
N ILE A 149 -7.14 13.86 -6.32
CA ILE A 149 -7.90 14.19 -7.54
C ILE A 149 -9.40 14.29 -7.22
N VAL A 150 -10.13 14.93 -8.11
CA VAL A 150 -11.59 14.77 -8.20
C VAL A 150 -11.94 14.46 -9.64
N ALA A 151 -12.69 13.39 -9.86
CA ALA A 151 -13.15 13.02 -11.18
C ALA A 151 -14.67 13.09 -11.29
N ASN A 152 -15.16 13.46 -12.48
CA ASN A 152 -16.58 13.49 -12.79
C ASN A 152 -16.88 12.92 -14.17
N THR A 153 -17.93 12.10 -14.24
CA THR A 153 -18.56 11.67 -15.48
C THR A 153 -19.66 12.66 -15.86
N MET A 154 -20.21 12.55 -17.08
CA MET A 154 -21.39 13.33 -17.48
C MET A 154 -22.55 13.16 -16.49
N ARG A 155 -22.80 11.92 -16.05
CA ARG A 155 -23.84 11.60 -15.08
C ARG A 155 -23.55 12.22 -13.71
N SER A 156 -22.33 12.10 -13.19
CA SER A 156 -22.02 12.65 -11.86
C SER A 156 -22.09 14.18 -11.84
N PHE A 157 -21.79 14.86 -12.96
CA PHE A 157 -22.05 16.29 -13.10
C PHE A 157 -23.54 16.62 -13.06
N GLU A 158 -24.37 15.87 -13.79
CA GLU A 158 -25.83 16.03 -13.80
C GLU A 158 -26.42 15.85 -12.40
N ASP A 159 -26.08 14.76 -11.73
CA ASP A 159 -26.60 14.45 -10.39
C ASP A 159 -26.21 15.53 -9.37
N ARG A 160 -24.97 16.05 -9.44
CA ARG A 160 -24.50 17.13 -8.55
C ARG A 160 -25.20 18.45 -8.83
N ILE A 161 -25.37 18.83 -10.10
CA ILE A 161 -26.10 20.03 -10.49
C ILE A 161 -27.56 19.97 -10.02
N ASP A 162 -28.25 18.85 -10.29
CA ASP A 162 -29.65 18.67 -9.93
C ASP A 162 -29.84 18.65 -8.40
N SER A 163 -28.91 18.06 -7.66
CA SER A 163 -28.89 18.09 -6.19
C SER A 163 -28.73 19.52 -5.65
N LEU A 164 -27.80 20.30 -6.20
CA LEU A 164 -27.59 21.69 -5.80
C LEU A 164 -28.79 22.57 -6.17
N GLN A 165 -29.38 22.40 -7.35
CA GLN A 165 -30.58 23.13 -7.76
C GLN A 165 -31.76 22.88 -6.81
N ARG A 166 -31.97 21.61 -6.40
CA ARG A 166 -32.99 21.29 -5.38
C ARG A 166 -32.73 22.01 -4.05
N LYS A 167 -31.48 22.02 -3.59
CA LYS A 167 -31.11 22.71 -2.35
C LYS A 167 -31.29 24.23 -2.44
N ILE A 168 -30.93 24.83 -3.59
CA ILE A 168 -31.13 26.27 -3.86
C ILE A 168 -32.61 26.65 -3.73
N ASN A 169 -33.52 25.83 -4.26
CA ASN A 169 -34.96 26.11 -4.20
C ASN A 169 -35.52 26.09 -2.76
N SER A 170 -34.82 25.44 -1.82
CA SER A 170 -35.19 25.35 -0.41
C SER A 170 -34.39 26.28 0.50
N GLU A 171 -33.36 26.96 -0.01
CA GLU A 171 -32.50 27.84 0.78
C GLU A 171 -33.08 29.26 0.79
N SER A 172 -33.12 29.86 1.98
CA SER A 172 -33.69 31.19 2.20
C SER A 172 -32.63 32.28 2.35
N ASP A 173 -31.39 31.91 2.70
CA ASP A 173 -30.28 32.85 2.81
C ASP A 173 -29.74 33.25 1.41
N PRO A 174 -29.86 34.53 1.01
CA PRO A 174 -29.39 34.99 -0.30
C PRO A 174 -27.89 34.78 -0.54
N GLN A 175 -27.06 34.83 0.49
CA GLN A 175 -25.61 34.65 0.36
C GLN A 175 -25.27 33.19 0.07
N ARG A 176 -25.95 32.26 0.75
CA ARG A 176 -25.80 30.82 0.48
C ARG A 176 -26.32 30.46 -0.90
N VAL A 177 -27.49 30.98 -1.30
CA VAL A 177 -28.03 30.80 -2.67
C VAL A 177 -27.01 31.26 -3.72
N SER A 178 -26.44 32.46 -3.56
CA SER A 178 -25.43 33.00 -4.48
C SER A 178 -24.20 32.09 -4.56
N SER A 179 -23.74 31.58 -3.41
CA SER A 179 -22.59 30.66 -3.35
C SER A 179 -22.86 29.33 -4.07
N MET A 180 -24.05 28.76 -3.88
CA MET A 180 -24.48 27.52 -4.54
C MET A 180 -24.68 27.73 -6.05
N LEU A 181 -25.21 28.87 -6.48
CA LEU A 181 -25.32 29.21 -7.91
C LEU A 181 -23.95 29.33 -8.57
N ALA A 182 -22.96 29.91 -7.88
CA ALA A 182 -21.58 29.97 -8.37
C ALA A 182 -20.96 28.56 -8.47
N GLU A 183 -21.28 27.66 -7.54
CA GLU A 183 -20.86 26.25 -7.61
C GLU A 183 -21.51 25.52 -8.79
N VAL A 184 -22.82 25.65 -8.99
CA VAL A 184 -23.53 25.10 -10.16
C VAL A 184 -22.90 25.57 -11.46
N LYS A 185 -22.54 26.86 -11.56
CA LYS A 185 -21.87 27.40 -12.73
C LYS A 185 -20.53 26.70 -13.00
N ARG A 186 -19.69 26.49 -11.97
CA ARG A 186 -18.42 25.76 -12.13
C ARG A 186 -18.62 24.33 -12.61
N TYR A 187 -19.63 23.64 -12.09
CA TYR A 187 -19.99 22.30 -12.57
C TYR A 187 -20.47 22.31 -14.03
N GLN A 188 -21.30 23.28 -14.43
CA GLN A 188 -21.78 23.42 -15.80
C GLN A 188 -20.65 23.72 -16.78
N ASP A 189 -19.72 24.60 -16.42
CA ASP A 189 -18.57 24.95 -17.24
C ASP A 189 -17.72 23.71 -17.55
N ASP A 190 -17.39 22.92 -16.53
CA ASP A 190 -16.61 21.68 -16.69
C ASP A 190 -17.39 20.56 -17.39
N LYS A 191 -18.70 20.43 -17.10
CA LYS A 191 -19.59 19.49 -17.81
C LYS A 191 -19.58 19.77 -19.32
N ASN A 192 -19.61 21.04 -19.72
CA ASN A 192 -19.57 21.44 -21.13
C ASN A 192 -18.23 21.06 -21.80
N ILE A 193 -17.12 21.16 -21.07
CA ILE A 193 -15.81 20.70 -21.55
C ILE A 193 -15.82 19.18 -21.74
N LEU A 194 -16.32 18.43 -20.76
CA LEU A 194 -16.42 16.97 -20.86
C LEU A 194 -17.31 16.52 -22.02
N LYS A 195 -18.43 17.21 -22.24
CA LYS A 195 -19.34 16.95 -23.35
C LYS A 195 -18.65 17.10 -24.70
N GLN A 196 -17.91 18.18 -24.92
CA GLN A 196 -17.15 18.39 -26.16
C GLN A 196 -16.17 17.24 -26.42
N TYR A 197 -15.43 16.83 -25.39
CA TYR A 197 -14.49 15.71 -25.47
C TYR A 197 -15.19 14.38 -25.79
N ALA A 198 -16.29 14.07 -25.09
CA ALA A 198 -17.04 12.83 -25.30
C ALA A 198 -17.63 12.73 -26.71
N GLU A 199 -18.11 13.84 -27.26
CA GLU A 199 -18.74 13.88 -28.59
C GLU A 199 -17.72 13.90 -29.73
N SER A 200 -16.61 14.63 -29.57
CA SER A 200 -15.75 15.02 -30.69
C SER A 200 -14.25 14.76 -30.50
N ASP A 201 -13.83 14.15 -29.38
CA ASP A 201 -12.41 13.90 -29.06
C ASP A 201 -11.54 15.17 -29.08
N GLN A 202 -12.17 16.34 -28.86
CA GLN A 202 -11.54 17.66 -28.83
C GLN A 202 -12.30 18.60 -27.88
N VAL A 203 -11.65 19.67 -27.45
CA VAL A 203 -12.24 20.74 -26.64
C VAL A 203 -11.78 22.11 -27.14
N ILE A 204 -12.59 23.14 -26.89
CA ILE A 204 -12.22 24.53 -27.11
C ILE A 204 -11.81 25.15 -25.77
N ASP A 205 -10.55 25.53 -25.63
CA ASP A 205 -10.03 26.23 -24.46
C ASP A 205 -9.39 27.56 -24.89
N ASN A 206 -9.80 28.67 -24.28
CA ASN A 206 -9.35 30.03 -24.63
C ASN A 206 -9.40 30.34 -26.14
N GLY A 207 -10.44 29.85 -26.83
CA GLY A 207 -10.63 30.04 -28.27
C GLY A 207 -9.78 29.12 -29.17
N LYS A 208 -8.93 28.27 -28.58
CA LYS A 208 -8.09 27.29 -29.30
C LYS A 208 -8.72 25.91 -29.26
N VAL A 209 -8.76 25.23 -30.42
CA VAL A 209 -9.14 23.82 -30.50
C VAL A 209 -7.98 22.95 -30.05
N ILE A 210 -8.22 22.12 -29.04
CA ILE A 210 -7.27 21.13 -28.51
C ILE A 210 -7.84 19.75 -28.80
N ARG A 211 -7.10 18.94 -29.55
CA ARG A 211 -7.49 17.57 -29.91
C ARG A 211 -6.88 16.56 -28.95
N SER A 212 -7.56 15.42 -28.79
CA SER A 212 -7.03 14.30 -28.03
C SER A 212 -5.71 13.78 -28.62
N GLN A 213 -4.81 13.43 -27.72
CA GLN A 213 -3.56 12.74 -28.01
C GLN A 213 -3.76 11.26 -27.70
N SER A 214 -3.18 10.40 -28.53
CA SER A 214 -3.16 8.96 -28.30
C SER A 214 -1.94 8.60 -27.46
N GLU A 215 -2.18 8.05 -26.28
CA GLU A 215 -1.14 7.56 -25.38
C GLU A 215 -1.14 6.02 -25.39
N VAL A 216 0.00 5.41 -25.67
CA VAL A 216 0.16 3.96 -25.68
C VAL A 216 0.48 3.49 -24.26
N VAL A 217 -0.36 2.61 -23.73
CA VAL A 217 -0.21 2.00 -22.42
C VAL A 217 0.17 0.54 -22.61
N LEU A 218 1.37 0.18 -22.16
CA LEU A 218 1.87 -1.19 -22.20
C LEU A 218 1.04 -2.10 -21.30
N ALA A 219 1.00 -3.39 -21.66
CA ALA A 219 0.34 -4.40 -20.86
C ALA A 219 0.95 -4.50 -19.45
N LEU A 220 0.10 -4.52 -18.42
CA LEU A 220 0.53 -4.63 -17.02
C LEU A 220 0.92 -6.07 -16.63
N SER A 221 0.42 -7.07 -17.35
CA SER A 221 0.82 -8.48 -17.22
C SER A 221 0.54 -9.25 -18.52
N ASP A 222 0.97 -10.51 -18.61
CA ASP A 222 0.80 -11.36 -19.80
C ASP A 222 -0.66 -11.52 -20.28
N ASN A 223 -1.62 -11.31 -19.37
CA ASN A 223 -3.05 -11.36 -19.66
C ASN A 223 -3.66 -10.00 -20.03
N HIS A 224 -2.90 -8.90 -19.95
CA HIS A 224 -3.35 -7.58 -20.35
C HIS A 224 -2.87 -7.28 -21.78
N GLN A 225 -3.69 -6.57 -22.54
CA GLN A 225 -3.30 -6.11 -23.88
C GLN A 225 -2.71 -4.70 -23.80
N THR A 226 -1.88 -4.35 -24.79
CA THR A 226 -1.50 -2.94 -25.00
C THR A 226 -2.75 -2.16 -25.40
N ILE A 227 -2.94 -1.00 -24.77
CA ILE A 227 -4.13 -0.18 -24.91
C ILE A 227 -3.71 1.22 -25.39
N VAL A 228 -4.43 1.76 -26.37
CA VAL A 228 -4.26 3.16 -26.79
C VAL A 228 -5.37 4.00 -26.15
N ARG A 229 -4.98 5.01 -25.36
CA ARG A 229 -5.91 5.86 -24.64
C ARG A 229 -5.97 7.27 -25.25
N PRO A 230 -7.18 7.79 -25.54
CA PRO A 230 -7.35 9.18 -25.92
C PRO A 230 -7.31 10.07 -24.68
N LEU A 231 -6.53 11.15 -24.75
CA LEU A 231 -6.28 12.03 -23.61
C LEU A 231 -6.18 13.50 -24.03
N ILE A 232 -6.72 14.42 -23.23
CA ILE A 232 -6.41 15.85 -23.31
C ILE A 232 -5.96 16.34 -21.95
N ARG A 233 -4.78 16.96 -21.86
CA ARG A 233 -4.30 17.66 -20.65
C ARG A 233 -4.45 19.17 -20.84
N LEU A 234 -5.29 19.80 -20.02
CA LEU A 234 -5.43 21.26 -19.92
C LEU A 234 -4.60 21.72 -18.73
N GLN A 235 -3.29 21.88 -18.95
CA GLN A 235 -2.30 22.13 -17.88
C GLN A 235 -2.63 23.37 -17.04
N ASP A 236 -2.98 24.49 -17.67
CA ASP A 236 -3.29 25.75 -16.98
C ASP A 236 -4.50 25.66 -16.03
N ARG A 237 -5.36 24.65 -16.22
CA ARG A 237 -6.57 24.43 -15.41
C ARG A 237 -6.44 23.25 -14.45
N ASN A 238 -5.31 22.53 -14.48
CA ASN A 238 -5.12 21.23 -13.81
C ASN A 238 -6.23 20.22 -14.14
N ILE A 239 -6.69 20.21 -15.40
CA ILE A 239 -7.75 19.30 -15.88
C ILE A 239 -7.15 18.28 -16.84
N ILE A 240 -7.59 17.03 -16.73
CA ILE A 240 -7.32 15.96 -17.68
C ILE A 240 -8.64 15.34 -18.11
N LEU A 241 -8.82 15.14 -19.40
CA LEU A 241 -9.93 14.41 -19.98
C LEU A 241 -9.42 13.05 -20.45
N THR A 242 -10.08 12.00 -20.01
CA THR A 242 -9.74 10.62 -20.35
C THR A 242 -10.99 9.75 -20.45
N ARG A 243 -10.81 8.45 -20.69
CA ARG A 243 -11.84 7.42 -20.61
C ARG A 243 -11.38 6.30 -19.68
N ILE A 244 -12.28 5.79 -18.84
CA ILE A 244 -11.98 4.59 -18.04
C ILE A 244 -11.80 3.39 -18.99
N ASN A 245 -12.77 3.17 -19.87
CA ASN A 245 -12.64 2.26 -21.00
C ASN A 245 -12.41 3.07 -22.29
N PRO A 246 -11.21 3.03 -22.90
CA PRO A 246 -10.87 3.88 -24.03
C PRO A 246 -11.71 3.64 -25.28
N LEU A 247 -12.37 2.50 -25.38
CA LEU A 247 -13.26 2.14 -26.50
C LEU A 247 -14.69 2.67 -26.32
N ILE A 248 -15.09 3.04 -25.09
CA ILE A 248 -16.46 3.42 -24.77
C ILE A 248 -16.50 4.91 -24.39
N ARG A 249 -17.05 5.73 -25.29
CA ARG A 249 -17.15 7.18 -25.10
C ARG A 249 -17.94 7.59 -23.86
N ASP A 250 -18.95 6.81 -23.47
CA ASP A 250 -19.75 7.08 -22.27
C ASP A 250 -18.97 6.93 -20.96
N THR A 251 -17.79 6.29 -21.00
CA THR A 251 -16.87 6.22 -19.87
C THR A 251 -15.90 7.40 -19.82
N SER A 252 -16.18 8.48 -20.56
CA SER A 252 -15.39 9.71 -20.52
C SER A 252 -15.51 10.39 -19.17
N VAL A 253 -14.37 10.85 -18.66
CA VAL A 253 -14.23 11.45 -17.33
C VAL A 253 -13.39 12.72 -17.44
N LEU A 254 -13.83 13.75 -16.72
CA LEU A 254 -13.03 14.94 -16.45
C LEU A 254 -12.41 14.79 -15.06
N VAL A 255 -11.09 14.84 -15.00
CA VAL A 255 -10.29 14.70 -13.79
C VAL A 255 -9.63 16.04 -13.48
N ARG A 256 -9.87 16.57 -12.29
CA ARG A 256 -9.11 17.68 -11.73
C ARG A 256 -7.99 17.12 -10.86
N LEU A 257 -6.75 17.50 -11.15
CA LEU A 257 -5.62 17.22 -10.29
C LEU A 257 -5.57 18.24 -9.17
N ARG A 258 -5.29 17.78 -7.94
CA ARG A 258 -5.06 18.67 -6.82
C ARG A 258 -3.76 19.46 -7.06
N PRO A 259 -3.76 20.79 -6.85
CA PRO A 259 -2.56 21.61 -7.01
C PRO A 259 -1.37 21.09 -6.19
N ALA A 260 -0.16 21.33 -6.68
CA ALA A 260 1.12 20.91 -6.07
C ALA A 260 1.36 19.38 -6.01
N TRP A 261 0.64 18.59 -6.81
CA TRP A 261 0.98 17.16 -6.98
C TRP A 261 2.40 16.95 -7.49
N GLU A 262 2.84 17.72 -8.49
CA GLU A 262 4.19 17.60 -9.05
C GLU A 262 5.30 17.95 -8.04
N ASP A 263 5.05 18.90 -7.13
CA ASP A 263 5.97 19.23 -6.03
C ASP A 263 6.12 18.07 -5.05
N LEU A 264 5.00 17.42 -4.70
CA LEU A 264 5.01 16.23 -3.85
C LEU A 264 5.69 15.06 -4.57
N LYS A 265 5.31 14.76 -5.80
CA LYS A 265 5.91 13.70 -6.64
C LYS A 265 7.43 13.86 -6.77
N SER A 266 7.89 15.07 -7.08
CA SER A 266 9.32 15.39 -7.19
C SER A 266 10.08 15.15 -5.88
N TYR A 267 9.42 15.37 -4.74
CA TYR A 267 9.99 15.06 -3.44
C TYR A 267 10.12 13.55 -3.22
N LEU A 268 9.14 12.74 -3.62
CA LEU A 268 9.15 11.28 -3.40
C LEU A 268 10.33 10.58 -4.12
N THR A 269 10.79 11.10 -5.27
CA THR A 269 11.81 10.45 -6.13
C THR A 269 13.07 11.29 -6.39
N ALA A 270 13.36 12.28 -5.55
CA ALA A 270 14.39 13.28 -5.83
C ALA A 270 15.79 12.70 -6.11
N LYS A 271 16.40 13.19 -7.20
CA LYS A 271 17.80 12.90 -7.62
C LYS A 271 18.07 11.41 -7.85
N GLY A 272 17.10 10.69 -8.42
CA GLY A 272 17.21 9.25 -8.73
C GLY A 272 17.21 8.35 -7.49
N ARG A 273 16.82 8.88 -6.32
CA ARG A 273 16.66 8.13 -5.08
C ARG A 273 15.23 8.20 -4.62
N LYS A 274 14.64 7.04 -4.31
CA LYS A 274 13.31 6.97 -3.69
C LYS A 274 13.40 7.34 -2.22
N ARG A 275 12.68 8.39 -1.83
CA ARG A 275 12.46 8.76 -0.43
C ARG A 275 11.35 7.93 0.20
N PHE A 276 10.39 7.53 -0.63
CA PHE A 276 9.29 6.67 -0.26
C PHE A 276 9.02 5.64 -1.35
N GLU A 277 8.65 4.43 -0.94
CA GLU A 277 7.97 3.46 -1.81
C GLU A 277 6.47 3.74 -1.77
N VAL A 278 5.88 3.89 -2.95
CA VAL A 278 4.51 4.40 -3.10
C VAL A 278 3.51 3.26 -3.28
N PHE A 279 2.36 3.40 -2.62
CA PHE A 279 1.20 2.52 -2.66
C PHE A 279 -0.08 3.35 -2.78
N VAL A 280 -1.16 2.73 -3.25
CA VAL A 280 -2.49 3.34 -3.34
C VAL A 280 -3.49 2.45 -2.62
N CYS A 281 -4.32 3.05 -1.79
CA CYS A 281 -5.44 2.38 -1.14
C CYS A 281 -6.69 3.24 -1.28
N THR A 282 -7.58 2.83 -2.16
CA THR A 282 -8.79 3.59 -2.52
C THR A 282 -10.03 2.73 -2.34
N MET A 283 -11.18 3.36 -2.14
CA MET A 283 -12.49 2.68 -2.19
C MET A 283 -13.09 2.67 -3.61
N ALA A 284 -12.39 3.23 -4.59
CA ALA A 284 -12.83 3.21 -5.97
C ALA A 284 -12.61 1.85 -6.66
N GLU A 285 -13.36 1.62 -7.73
CA GLU A 285 -13.24 0.43 -8.58
C GLU A 285 -11.87 0.34 -9.26
N ARG A 286 -11.45 -0.89 -9.57
CA ARG A 286 -10.08 -1.16 -10.02
C ARG A 286 -9.68 -0.47 -11.31
N ASP A 287 -10.51 -0.55 -12.35
CA ASP A 287 -10.21 0.07 -13.65
C ASP A 287 -10.12 1.60 -13.54
N TYR A 288 -10.94 2.17 -12.66
CA TYR A 288 -10.88 3.59 -12.33
C TYR A 288 -9.57 3.95 -11.61
N ALA A 289 -9.22 3.21 -10.57
CA ALA A 289 -8.03 3.47 -9.77
C ALA A 289 -6.74 3.39 -10.61
N LEU A 290 -6.63 2.36 -11.47
CA LEU A 290 -5.51 2.20 -12.39
C LEU A 290 -5.40 3.37 -13.37
N GLU A 291 -6.52 3.84 -13.92
CA GLU A 291 -6.52 4.97 -14.84
C GLU A 291 -6.16 6.27 -14.11
N MET A 292 -6.75 6.55 -12.95
CA MET A 292 -6.42 7.76 -12.17
C MET A 292 -4.95 7.77 -11.76
N TRP A 293 -4.40 6.64 -11.32
CA TRP A 293 -2.99 6.55 -10.96
C TRP A 293 -2.07 6.80 -12.17
N ARG A 294 -2.41 6.25 -13.34
CA ARG A 294 -1.67 6.50 -14.59
C ARG A 294 -1.63 7.98 -14.93
N LEU A 295 -2.70 8.73 -14.65
CA LEU A 295 -2.72 10.18 -14.90
C LEU A 295 -1.78 10.96 -13.97
N LEU A 296 -1.63 10.49 -12.72
CA LEU A 296 -0.75 11.04 -11.68
C LEU A 296 0.73 10.66 -11.88
N ASP A 297 1.00 9.44 -12.36
CA ASP A 297 2.34 8.91 -12.61
C ASP A 297 2.53 8.40 -14.06
N PRO A 298 2.41 9.27 -15.09
CA PRO A 298 2.44 8.84 -16.49
C PRO A 298 3.76 8.19 -16.92
N GLU A 299 4.87 8.57 -16.29
CA GLU A 299 6.20 8.04 -16.57
C GLU A 299 6.56 6.80 -15.72
N SER A 300 5.66 6.37 -14.83
CA SER A 300 5.89 5.25 -13.90
C SER A 300 7.15 5.44 -13.02
N ASN A 301 7.38 6.69 -12.58
CA ASN A 301 8.54 7.04 -11.75
C ASN A 301 8.31 6.70 -10.28
N LEU A 302 7.05 6.62 -9.82
CA LEU A 302 6.67 6.32 -8.44
C LEU A 302 6.44 4.82 -8.23
N ILE A 303 5.64 4.18 -9.10
CA ILE A 303 5.34 2.75 -9.04
C ILE A 303 5.77 2.09 -10.35
N ASN A 304 6.53 1.00 -10.26
CA ASN A 304 6.93 0.24 -11.43
C ASN A 304 5.67 -0.39 -12.08
N PRO A 305 5.54 -0.40 -13.41
CA PRO A 305 4.38 -0.99 -14.08
C PRO A 305 4.09 -2.44 -13.67
N ARG A 306 5.12 -3.22 -13.37
CA ARG A 306 4.99 -4.62 -12.93
C ARG A 306 4.38 -4.76 -11.54
N ASP A 307 4.52 -3.72 -10.70
CA ASP A 307 4.05 -3.71 -9.32
C ASP A 307 2.67 -3.03 -9.19
N LEU A 308 2.15 -2.40 -10.26
CA LEU A 308 0.93 -1.58 -10.20
C LEU A 308 -0.28 -2.37 -9.69
N LEU A 309 -0.42 -3.62 -10.14
CA LEU A 309 -1.56 -4.46 -9.78
C LEU A 309 -1.55 -4.81 -8.28
N ASP A 310 -0.38 -4.96 -7.68
CA ASP A 310 -0.21 -5.36 -6.29
C ASP A 310 -0.22 -4.14 -5.35
N ARG A 311 0.29 -2.99 -5.81
CA ARG A 311 0.38 -1.77 -5.01
C ARG A 311 -0.85 -0.88 -5.04
N ILE A 312 -1.76 -1.10 -6.00
CA ILE A 312 -3.04 -0.39 -6.07
C ILE A 312 -4.14 -1.31 -5.52
N VAL A 313 -4.51 -1.03 -4.27
CA VAL A 313 -5.51 -1.78 -3.51
C VAL A 313 -6.85 -1.06 -3.54
N CYS A 314 -7.87 -1.75 -4.04
CA CYS A 314 -9.25 -1.30 -4.08
C CYS A 314 -10.05 -1.99 -2.96
N VAL A 315 -10.56 -1.19 -2.02
CA VAL A 315 -11.32 -1.66 -0.87
C VAL A 315 -12.80 -1.68 -1.21
N LYS A 316 -13.46 -2.81 -0.93
CA LYS A 316 -14.89 -2.99 -1.20
C LYS A 316 -15.73 -2.07 -0.31
N SER A 317 -16.85 -1.60 -0.84
CA SER A 317 -17.84 -0.85 -0.07
C SER A 317 -18.26 -1.61 1.21
N GLY A 318 -18.40 -0.86 2.31
CA GLY A 318 -18.71 -1.41 3.63
C GLY A 318 -17.51 -1.98 4.41
N SER A 319 -16.31 -2.01 3.81
CA SER A 319 -15.06 -2.42 4.49
C SER A 319 -14.19 -1.20 4.82
N ARG A 320 -13.33 -1.33 5.84
CA ARG A 320 -12.30 -0.34 6.15
C ARG A 320 -11.01 -0.62 5.38
N LYS A 321 -10.26 0.44 5.09
CA LYS A 321 -8.88 0.39 4.62
C LYS A 321 -7.97 -0.11 5.74
N SER A 322 -6.94 -0.87 5.40
CA SER A 322 -6.02 -1.46 6.37
C SER A 322 -4.62 -1.54 5.78
N LEU A 323 -3.59 -1.13 6.52
CA LEU A 323 -2.20 -1.26 6.07
C LEU A 323 -1.79 -2.72 5.92
N PHE A 324 -2.44 -3.62 6.67
CA PHE A 324 -2.27 -5.06 6.47
C PHE A 324 -2.68 -5.51 5.06
N ASN A 325 -3.79 -4.98 4.53
CA ASN A 325 -4.27 -5.31 3.19
C ASN A 325 -3.50 -4.58 2.09
N VAL A 326 -2.80 -3.48 2.41
CA VAL A 326 -1.93 -2.75 1.47
C VAL A 326 -0.58 -3.46 1.33
N PHE A 327 -0.02 -3.94 2.44
CA PHE A 327 1.28 -4.60 2.46
C PHE A 327 1.17 -6.12 2.38
N GLN A 328 0.41 -6.58 1.38
CA GLN A 328 0.37 -8.00 1.03
C GLN A 328 1.79 -8.48 0.71
N ASP A 329 2.07 -9.74 1.05
CA ASP A 329 3.37 -10.39 0.86
C ASP A 329 4.56 -9.77 1.62
N GLY A 330 4.29 -8.97 2.65
CA GLY A 330 5.34 -8.43 3.52
C GLY A 330 6.24 -7.40 2.81
N ASN A 331 5.71 -6.65 1.86
CA ASN A 331 6.48 -5.63 1.12
C ASN A 331 6.83 -4.38 1.96
N CYS A 332 6.17 -4.16 3.10
CA CYS A 332 6.45 -3.10 4.06
C CYS A 332 5.81 -3.40 5.42
N HIS A 333 6.36 -2.87 6.50
CA HIS A 333 5.74 -2.94 7.83
C HIS A 333 4.91 -1.66 8.10
N PRO A 334 3.70 -1.75 8.68
CA PRO A 334 2.86 -0.58 8.95
C PRO A 334 3.56 0.56 9.71
N LYS A 335 4.41 0.25 10.70
CA LYS A 335 5.18 1.26 11.46
C LYS A 335 6.15 2.10 10.60
N MET A 336 6.46 1.64 9.41
CA MET A 336 7.34 2.31 8.45
C MET A 336 6.56 3.01 7.33
N ALA A 337 5.24 3.15 7.44
CA ALA A 337 4.41 3.65 6.36
C ALA A 337 3.49 4.81 6.75
N LEU A 338 3.66 5.94 6.07
CA LEU A 338 2.79 7.11 6.18
C LEU A 338 1.55 6.94 5.28
N VAL A 339 0.37 7.31 5.77
CA VAL A 339 -0.84 7.38 4.94
C VAL A 339 -1.25 8.83 4.74
N ILE A 340 -1.65 9.20 3.51
CA ILE A 340 -2.28 10.48 3.19
C ILE A 340 -3.67 10.19 2.64
N ASP A 341 -4.69 10.66 3.36
CA ASP A 341 -6.10 10.38 3.09
C ASP A 341 -6.93 11.56 3.62
N ASP A 342 -8.05 11.89 2.99
CA ASP A 342 -8.93 12.94 3.48
C ASP A 342 -9.82 12.49 4.65
N ARG A 343 -9.92 11.17 4.88
CA ARG A 343 -10.81 10.57 5.88
C ARG A 343 -10.05 9.64 6.83
N LEU A 344 -10.02 10.00 8.11
CA LEU A 344 -9.41 9.14 9.13
C LEU A 344 -10.22 7.84 9.37
N LYS A 345 -11.55 7.95 9.46
CA LYS A 345 -12.43 6.87 9.97
C LYS A 345 -12.71 5.75 8.97
N VAL A 346 -12.21 5.88 7.74
CA VAL A 346 -12.28 4.80 6.75
C VAL A 346 -11.14 3.79 6.94
N TRP A 347 -10.13 4.11 7.76
CA TRP A 347 -9.04 3.22 8.13
C TRP A 347 -9.35 2.44 9.41
N ASP A 348 -8.81 1.22 9.49
CA ASP A 348 -8.78 0.43 10.70
C ASP A 348 -8.18 1.24 11.87
N GLU A 349 -8.75 1.05 13.07
CA GLU A 349 -8.38 1.84 14.24
C GLU A 349 -6.90 1.72 14.62
N LYS A 350 -6.29 0.55 14.39
CA LYS A 350 -4.85 0.32 14.62
C LYS A 350 -3.94 1.11 13.66
N ASP A 351 -4.46 1.52 12.50
CA ASP A 351 -3.72 2.18 11.43
C ASP A 351 -3.98 3.69 11.39
N GLN A 352 -5.11 4.15 11.95
CA GLN A 352 -5.46 5.58 12.09
C GLN A 352 -4.32 6.47 12.63
N PRO A 353 -3.50 6.05 13.63
CA PRO A 353 -2.38 6.87 14.10
C PRO A 353 -1.31 7.18 13.05
N ARG A 354 -1.31 6.50 11.89
CA ARG A 354 -0.35 6.69 10.79
C ARG A 354 -0.94 7.50 9.62
N VAL A 355 -2.17 7.97 9.76
CA VAL A 355 -2.90 8.73 8.75
C VAL A 355 -2.71 10.23 8.97
N HIS A 356 -2.03 10.88 8.02
CA HIS A 356 -2.07 12.32 7.87
C HIS A 356 -3.34 12.72 7.13
N VAL A 357 -4.30 13.26 7.88
CA VAL A 357 -5.57 13.72 7.32
C VAL A 357 -5.37 15.04 6.59
N VAL A 358 -5.69 15.08 5.31
CA VAL A 358 -5.73 16.33 4.52
C VAL A 358 -7.19 16.80 4.36
N PRO A 359 -7.46 18.10 4.21
CA PRO A 359 -8.80 18.55 3.83
C PRO A 359 -9.22 17.91 2.51
N ALA A 360 -10.50 17.53 2.40
CA ALA A 360 -11.06 17.02 1.15
C ALA A 360 -10.89 18.05 0.02
N PHE A 361 -10.40 17.58 -1.12
CA PHE A 361 -10.21 18.37 -2.32
C PHE A 361 -11.56 18.60 -2.98
N ALA A 362 -12.16 19.77 -2.73
CA ALA A 362 -13.49 20.13 -3.22
C ALA A 362 -13.43 21.37 -4.14
N PRO A 363 -12.86 21.25 -5.36
CA PRO A 363 -12.58 22.40 -6.24
C PRO A 363 -13.84 23.14 -6.70
N TYR A 364 -15.01 22.49 -6.65
CA TYR A 364 -16.29 23.11 -7.02
C TYR A 364 -16.94 23.84 -5.86
N PHE A 365 -16.91 23.27 -4.66
CA PHE A 365 -17.53 23.84 -3.47
C PHE A 365 -16.71 25.00 -2.89
N ALA A 366 -15.39 24.77 -2.70
CA ALA A 366 -14.48 25.73 -2.07
C ALA A 366 -13.18 25.91 -2.88
N PRO A 367 -13.23 26.40 -4.13
CA PRO A 367 -12.04 26.59 -4.96
C PRO A 367 -10.96 27.46 -4.29
N GLN A 368 -11.38 28.46 -3.51
CA GLN A 368 -10.48 29.34 -2.79
C GLN A 368 -9.69 28.65 -1.67
N ALA A 369 -10.13 27.48 -1.17
CA ALA A 369 -9.37 26.74 -0.17
C ALA A 369 -8.02 26.25 -0.73
N GLU A 370 -7.94 26.00 -2.03
CA GLU A 370 -6.69 25.62 -2.68
C GLU A 370 -5.90 26.82 -3.22
N ALA A 371 -6.58 27.93 -3.56
CA ALA A 371 -5.96 29.11 -4.15
C ALA A 371 -5.50 30.19 -3.16
N ASN A 372 -6.18 30.34 -2.02
CA ASN A 372 -5.92 31.41 -1.03
C ASN A 372 -5.00 30.97 0.11
N ASN A 373 -4.72 29.66 0.24
CA ASN A 373 -3.75 29.19 1.21
C ASN A 373 -2.35 29.64 0.79
N SER A 374 -1.59 30.22 1.73
CA SER A 374 -0.20 30.62 1.48
C SER A 374 0.69 29.44 1.09
N ILE A 375 0.30 28.22 1.49
CA ILE A 375 0.95 26.96 1.15
C ILE A 375 -0.13 25.96 0.69
N PRO A 376 -0.06 25.41 -0.54
CA PRO A 376 -0.98 24.38 -1.01
C PRO A 376 -0.99 23.13 -0.10
N VAL A 377 -2.12 22.44 -0.03
CA VAL A 377 -2.28 21.29 0.88
C VAL A 377 -1.25 20.18 0.61
N LEU A 378 -0.97 19.86 -0.66
CA LEU A 378 0.04 18.84 -0.99
C LEU A 378 1.48 19.29 -0.69
N CYS A 379 1.75 20.60 -0.64
CA CYS A 379 3.03 21.11 -0.14
C CYS A 379 3.16 20.92 1.37
N LEU A 380 2.07 21.06 2.13
CA LEU A 380 2.04 20.73 3.56
C LEU A 380 2.25 19.23 3.77
N ALA A 381 1.54 18.38 3.02
CA ALA A 381 1.70 16.93 3.08
C ALA A 381 3.14 16.50 2.74
N ARG A 382 3.79 17.16 1.77
CA ARG A 382 5.23 16.98 1.48
C ARG A 382 6.11 17.31 2.68
N ASN A 383 5.85 18.42 3.37
CA ASN A 383 6.62 18.82 4.56
C ASN A 383 6.43 17.81 5.70
N VAL A 384 5.20 17.34 5.93
CA VAL A 384 4.90 16.28 6.89
C VAL A 384 5.65 15.00 6.55
N ALA A 385 5.60 14.55 5.29
CA ALA A 385 6.37 13.39 4.83
C ALA A 385 7.89 13.58 5.07
N CYS A 386 8.40 14.79 4.88
CA CYS A 386 9.79 15.11 5.18
C CYS A 386 10.14 15.02 6.65
N ASN A 387 9.29 15.55 7.52
CA ASN A 387 9.46 15.51 8.97
C ASN A 387 9.36 14.08 9.50
N VAL A 388 8.33 13.33 9.08
CA VAL A 388 8.13 11.93 9.46
C VAL A 388 9.35 11.09 9.11
N ARG A 389 9.84 11.22 7.88
CA ARG A 389 11.01 10.47 7.43
C ARG A 389 12.27 10.89 8.19
N GLY A 390 12.46 12.18 8.41
CA GLY A 390 13.59 12.72 9.18
C GLY A 390 13.59 12.21 10.62
N GLY A 391 12.45 12.32 11.32
CA GLY A 391 12.26 11.86 12.69
C GLY A 391 12.47 10.36 12.83
N PHE A 392 11.83 9.56 11.97
CA PHE A 392 11.96 8.10 11.98
C PHE A 392 13.42 7.67 11.88
N PHE A 393 14.17 8.20 10.90
CA PHE A 393 15.55 7.79 10.71
C PHE A 393 16.52 8.40 11.71
N LYS A 394 16.22 9.57 12.26
CA LYS A 394 16.96 10.13 13.38
C LYS A 394 16.86 9.20 14.59
N GLU A 395 15.65 8.77 14.97
CA GLU A 395 15.47 7.85 16.09
C GLU A 395 16.06 6.48 15.81
N TYR A 396 15.87 5.94 14.60
CA TYR A 396 16.46 4.67 14.20
C TYR A 396 17.99 4.68 14.35
N ASP A 397 18.66 5.74 13.90
CA ASP A 397 20.12 5.82 13.94
C ASP A 397 20.70 6.19 15.29
N GLU A 398 20.18 7.26 15.88
CA GLU A 398 20.79 7.89 17.04
C GLU A 398 20.34 7.20 18.34
N SER A 399 19.14 6.60 18.36
CA SER A 399 18.62 5.92 19.55
C SER A 399 18.69 4.40 19.40
N LEU A 400 18.04 3.85 18.38
CA LEU A 400 17.86 2.39 18.28
C LEU A 400 19.17 1.66 17.99
N ILE A 401 19.88 2.05 16.92
CA ILE A 401 21.13 1.38 16.51
C ILE A 401 22.21 1.49 17.59
N GLN A 402 22.37 2.67 18.20
CA GLN A 402 23.35 2.87 19.26
C GLN A 402 23.10 1.95 20.45
N ARG A 403 21.86 1.84 20.92
CA ARG A 403 21.51 1.02 22.08
C ARG A 403 21.54 -0.47 21.79
N ILE A 404 21.14 -0.89 20.58
CA ILE A 404 21.15 -2.29 20.16
C ILE A 404 22.55 -2.91 20.17
N SER A 405 23.58 -2.12 19.91
CA SER A 405 24.98 -2.61 19.91
C SER A 405 25.44 -3.17 21.26
N GLY A 406 24.82 -2.73 22.38
CA GLY A 406 25.15 -3.18 23.73
C GLY A 406 24.30 -4.34 24.25
N VAL A 407 23.36 -4.83 23.45
CA VAL A 407 22.40 -5.86 23.87
C VAL A 407 23.06 -7.24 23.85
N ALA A 408 22.93 -7.94 24.97
CA ALA A 408 23.38 -9.31 25.11
C ALA A 408 22.20 -10.28 25.21
N PHE A 409 22.49 -11.56 25.04
CA PHE A 409 21.52 -12.65 25.08
C PHE A 409 20.65 -12.64 26.34
N GLU A 410 21.22 -12.26 27.48
CA GLU A 410 20.55 -12.29 28.79
C GLU A 410 19.54 -11.15 28.98
N ASP A 411 19.59 -10.09 28.17
CA ASP A 411 18.72 -8.91 28.35
C ASP A 411 17.25 -9.20 28.09
N ASP A 412 16.35 -8.45 28.76
CA ASP A 412 14.91 -8.48 28.49
C ASP A 412 14.56 -7.46 27.40
N THR A 413 13.64 -7.84 26.52
CA THR A 413 12.99 -6.96 25.55
C THR A 413 12.39 -5.69 26.17
N LYS A 414 12.02 -5.70 27.45
CA LYS A 414 11.46 -4.52 28.13
C LYS A 414 12.49 -3.42 28.35
N ASP A 415 13.77 -3.77 28.42
CA ASP A 415 14.86 -2.82 28.62
C ASP A 415 15.34 -2.21 27.29
N MET A 416 14.79 -2.69 26.16
CA MET A 416 15.06 -2.18 24.83
C MET A 416 14.35 -0.85 24.56
N PRO A 417 14.96 0.07 23.79
CA PRO A 417 14.24 1.23 23.28
C PRO A 417 13.02 0.79 22.47
N SER A 418 11.93 1.56 22.55
CA SER A 418 10.78 1.36 21.66
C SER A 418 11.23 1.45 20.20
N PRO A 419 10.73 0.58 19.31
CA PRO A 419 11.00 0.73 17.90
C PRO A 419 10.32 1.99 17.35
N PRO A 420 10.96 2.69 16.40
CA PRO A 420 10.37 3.88 15.80
C PRO A 420 9.08 3.54 15.06
N ASP A 421 8.13 4.47 15.09
CA ASP A 421 6.86 4.39 14.38
C ASP A 421 6.60 5.74 13.73
N VAL A 422 6.22 5.74 12.45
CA VAL A 422 5.89 6.97 11.73
C VAL A 422 4.84 7.83 12.45
N SER A 423 3.94 7.21 13.22
CA SER A 423 2.91 7.92 13.98
C SER A 423 3.48 8.91 14.99
N ASN A 424 4.69 8.65 15.50
CA ASN A 424 5.34 9.48 16.51
C ASN A 424 5.80 10.83 15.96
N TYR A 425 5.80 11.01 14.64
CA TYR A 425 6.35 12.19 13.98
C TYR A 425 5.35 12.92 13.08
N LEU A 426 4.08 12.50 13.11
CA LEU A 426 3.00 13.15 12.34
C LEU A 426 2.61 14.51 12.90
N PHE A 427 2.76 14.70 14.21
CA PHE A 427 2.50 15.94 14.93
C PHE A 427 3.80 16.37 15.60
N PRO A 428 4.37 17.54 15.28
CA PRO A 428 5.51 18.07 16.01
C PRO A 428 5.14 18.25 17.49
N GLU A 429 6.05 17.94 18.41
CA GLU A 429 5.81 18.14 19.86
C GLU A 429 5.43 19.60 20.21
N ASP A 430 5.82 20.57 19.36
CA ASP A 430 5.52 22.00 19.51
C ASP A 430 4.06 22.41 19.21
N ASP A 431 3.25 21.56 18.59
CA ASP A 431 1.84 21.87 18.26
C ASP A 431 0.85 21.54 19.41
N THR A 432 1.34 21.05 20.55
CA THR A 432 0.50 20.85 21.75
C THR A 432 -0.01 22.15 22.37
N SER A 433 0.41 23.30 21.85
CA SER A 433 -0.07 24.64 22.25
C SER A 433 -1.22 25.21 21.39
N ALA A 434 -1.61 24.54 20.29
CA ALA A 434 -2.70 25.01 19.42
C ALA A 434 -3.97 24.13 19.53
N SER A 435 -4.40 23.82 20.76
CA SER A 435 -5.77 23.37 21.00
C SER A 435 -6.72 24.57 20.99
N ILE A 436 -7.13 25.00 19.80
CA ILE A 436 -8.26 25.94 19.66
C ILE A 436 -9.27 25.35 18.68
N GLY A 437 -10.51 25.29 19.16
CA GLY A 437 -11.60 24.52 18.60
C GLY A 437 -12.06 24.94 17.22
N ASN A 438 -12.58 23.95 16.50
CA ASN A 438 -13.89 24.06 15.88
C ASN A 438 -14.60 22.71 15.99
N LYS A 439 -15.46 22.61 17.00
CA LYS A 439 -16.63 21.72 16.92
C LYS A 439 -17.55 22.29 15.84
N ASP A 440 -18.22 21.39 15.14
CA ASP A 440 -19.22 21.63 14.07
C ASP A 440 -18.67 21.59 12.64
N ALA A 441 -18.13 20.43 12.25
CA ALA A 441 -18.20 20.00 10.86
C ALA A 441 -19.54 19.26 10.65
N ILE A 442 -20.48 19.92 9.97
CA ILE A 442 -21.72 19.33 9.47
C ILE A 442 -21.34 18.10 8.64
N GLY A 443 -21.81 16.93 9.06
CA GLY A 443 -21.54 15.66 8.39
C GLY A 443 -21.95 15.73 6.92
N PHE A 444 -20.98 15.54 6.04
CA PHE A 444 -21.22 15.42 4.61
C PHE A 444 -21.03 13.96 4.21
N ASP A 445 -22.11 13.40 3.67
CA ASP A 445 -22.22 12.04 3.19
C ASP A 445 -21.43 11.91 1.87
N GLY A 446 -20.19 11.47 1.99
CA GLY A 446 -19.29 11.22 0.87
C GLY A 446 -19.54 9.83 0.30
N MET A 447 -20.09 9.79 -0.93
CA MET A 447 -20.06 8.68 -1.90
C MET A 447 -20.04 7.27 -1.28
N ALA A 448 -21.06 6.94 -0.50
CA ALA A 448 -21.66 5.62 -0.58
C ALA A 448 -22.97 5.81 -1.34
N ASP A 449 -22.98 5.46 -2.62
CA ASP A 449 -24.13 5.63 -3.49
C ASP A 449 -25.24 4.64 -3.09
N ALA A 450 -25.98 4.96 -2.02
CA ALA A 450 -27.09 4.17 -1.50
C ALA A 450 -28.24 4.03 -2.54
N GLU A 451 -28.23 4.85 -3.60
CA GLU A 451 -29.20 4.75 -4.69
C GLU A 451 -28.80 3.72 -5.77
N VAL A 452 -27.51 3.36 -5.88
CA VAL A 452 -27.04 2.25 -6.74
C VAL A 452 -27.32 0.89 -6.10
N GLU A 453 -27.30 0.80 -4.77
CA GLU A 453 -27.67 -0.43 -4.06
C GLU A 453 -29.19 -0.69 -4.10
N ARG A 454 -30.01 0.37 -4.17
CA ARG A 454 -31.47 0.24 -4.19
C ARG A 454 -32.03 -0.28 -5.52
N ARG A 455 -31.30 -0.13 -6.64
CA ARG A 455 -31.73 -0.59 -7.97
C ARG A 455 -31.25 -1.99 -8.35
N LEU A 456 -30.43 -2.64 -7.53
CA LEU A 456 -30.04 -4.05 -7.69
C LEU A 456 -30.92 -5.01 -6.86
N LYS A 457 -31.74 -4.49 -5.94
CA LYS A 457 -32.60 -5.30 -5.06
C LYS A 457 -34.07 -5.42 -5.51
N GLU A 458 -34.43 -4.92 -6.68
CA GLU A 458 -35.75 -5.15 -7.29
C GLU A 458 -35.66 -5.89 -8.62
N ILE A 459 -35.27 -7.17 -8.56
CA ILE A 459 -35.62 -8.16 -9.57
C ILE A 459 -36.56 -9.16 -8.89
N PRO A 460 -37.82 -9.32 -9.35
CA PRO A 460 -38.75 -10.29 -8.80
C PRO A 460 -38.17 -11.71 -8.81
N ARG A 461 -38.32 -12.39 -7.66
CA ARG A 461 -37.68 -13.65 -7.27
C ARG A 461 -38.28 -14.91 -7.93
N GLU A 462 -38.63 -14.85 -9.22
CA GLU A 462 -39.32 -15.97 -9.90
C GLU A 462 -38.62 -16.57 -11.13
N ASN A 463 -37.37 -16.21 -11.46
CA ASN A 463 -36.64 -16.87 -12.56
C ASN A 463 -35.26 -17.48 -12.20
N LEU A 464 -34.98 -17.70 -10.91
CA LEU A 464 -33.70 -18.27 -10.44
C LEU A 464 -33.74 -19.78 -10.14
N LEU A 465 -34.67 -20.52 -10.74
CA LEU A 465 -34.80 -21.98 -10.57
C LEU A 465 -34.93 -22.71 -11.92
N ARG A 466 -34.03 -22.47 -12.89
CA ARG A 466 -33.84 -23.37 -14.06
C ARG A 466 -32.43 -23.33 -14.66
N LEU A 467 -31.39 -23.37 -13.83
CA LEU A 467 -30.04 -23.66 -14.32
C LEU A 467 -29.28 -24.51 -13.32
N ASN A 468 -29.76 -25.74 -13.12
CA ASN A 468 -29.02 -26.87 -12.54
C ASN A 468 -29.86 -28.14 -12.74
N GLN A 469 -29.83 -28.69 -13.96
CA GLN A 469 -30.19 -30.09 -14.20
C GLN A 469 -29.13 -30.71 -15.13
N PRO A 470 -28.56 -31.88 -14.77
CA PRO A 470 -27.67 -32.62 -15.65
C PRO A 470 -28.46 -33.23 -16.81
N LEU A 471 -27.90 -33.19 -18.02
CA LEU A 471 -28.42 -33.94 -19.17
C LEU A 471 -28.23 -35.45 -18.94
N PRO A 472 -29.20 -36.31 -19.29
CA PRO A 472 -29.07 -37.76 -19.17
C PRO A 472 -28.33 -38.37 -20.38
N ASP A 473 -27.60 -39.44 -20.09
CA ASP A 473 -26.90 -40.31 -21.03
C ASP A 473 -27.80 -40.85 -22.15
N SER A 474 -27.27 -40.91 -23.36
CA SER A 474 -27.73 -41.86 -24.37
C SER A 474 -26.57 -42.42 -25.20
N HIS A 475 -26.39 -43.73 -25.08
CA HIS A 475 -25.60 -44.56 -25.98
C HIS A 475 -26.32 -44.68 -27.35
N SER A 476 -25.56 -44.53 -28.45
CA SER A 476 -25.22 -45.63 -29.37
C SER A 476 -25.15 -45.25 -30.88
N PHE A 477 -24.11 -45.82 -31.50
CA PHE A 477 -23.85 -46.08 -32.94
C PHE A 477 -23.69 -44.92 -33.94
N SER A 478 -22.45 -44.75 -34.43
CA SER A 478 -22.05 -45.24 -35.78
C SER A 478 -20.60 -44.86 -36.09
N SER A 479 -19.70 -45.85 -36.05
CA SER A 479 -18.40 -45.80 -36.70
C SER A 479 -18.53 -46.30 -38.14
N LYS A 480 -18.01 -45.51 -39.11
CA LYS A 480 -17.41 -46.07 -40.33
C LYS A 480 -16.17 -45.27 -40.71
N SER A 481 -15.08 -46.02 -40.77
CA SER A 481 -13.74 -45.68 -41.23
C SER A 481 -13.64 -45.60 -42.75
N SER A 482 -12.83 -44.66 -43.26
CA SER A 482 -11.97 -44.84 -44.43
C SER A 482 -10.91 -43.73 -44.39
N SER A 483 -9.67 -44.02 -44.00
CA SER A 483 -8.57 -44.43 -44.89
C SER A 483 -8.17 -43.33 -45.88
N SER A 484 -7.13 -42.59 -45.55
CA SER A 484 -6.18 -42.07 -46.54
C SER A 484 -4.89 -41.62 -45.86
N GLU A 485 -3.85 -42.42 -46.11
CA GLU A 485 -2.44 -42.15 -45.85
C GLU A 485 -1.93 -40.89 -46.58
N LYS A 486 -0.99 -40.19 -45.95
CA LYS A 486 0.32 -39.75 -46.47
C LYS A 486 0.81 -38.57 -45.61
N LEU A 487 1.78 -38.79 -44.73
CA LEU A 487 3.21 -38.52 -44.97
C LEU A 487 3.44 -37.08 -45.46
N TYR A 488 3.98 -36.21 -44.61
CA TYR A 488 5.31 -35.62 -44.78
C TYR A 488 5.69 -34.80 -43.53
N GLN A 489 6.71 -35.29 -42.83
CA GLN A 489 7.54 -34.55 -41.89
C GLN A 489 8.97 -34.67 -42.43
N ILE A 490 9.65 -33.53 -42.60
CA ILE A 490 11.12 -33.28 -42.72
C ILE A 490 11.18 -31.76 -42.97
N SER A 491 11.46 -30.92 -41.98
CA SER A 491 12.74 -30.60 -41.33
C SER A 491 13.75 -29.85 -42.23
N GLN A 492 14.41 -28.86 -41.60
CA GLN A 492 15.47 -27.95 -42.07
C GLN A 492 14.93 -26.71 -42.82
N ILE A 493 15.06 -25.48 -42.33
CA ILE A 493 16.14 -24.77 -41.60
C ILE A 493 15.55 -23.91 -40.47
#